data_AF-A0A009HJI3-F1
#
_entry.id   AF-A0A009HJI3-F1
#
_cell.length_a   1.000
_cell.length_b   1.000
_cell.length_c   1.000
_cell.angle_alpha   90.00
_cell.angle_beta   90.00
_cell.angle_gamma   90.00
#
_symmetry.space_group_name_H-M   'P 1'
#
loop_
_entity.id
_entity.type
_entity.pdbx_description
1 polymer ?
#
loop_
_entity_poly.entity_id
_entity_poly.type
_entity_poly.pdbx_seq_one_letter_code
_entity_poly.pdbx_strand_id
1 'polypeptide(L)' 'MNAYVRPHPDGFKSYLGKDQKTGLYTVRVGWTVYETNANGSVLYIVKE' A
#
# COMPACT_ATOMS: atom_id res chain seq x y z
N MET A 1 15.04 -21.75 12.32
CA MET A 1 14.97 -20.30 12.07
C MET A 1 13.50 -19.89 12.13
N ASN A 2 13.01 -19.41 13.29
CA ASN A 2 11.66 -18.87 13.40
C ASN A 2 11.75 -17.37 13.08
N ALA A 3 11.56 -17.03 11.81
CA ALA A 3 11.38 -15.63 11.43
C ALA A 3 10.05 -15.17 12.06
N TYR A 4 10.13 -14.37 13.12
CA TYR A 4 8.99 -13.61 13.63
C TYR A 4 8.54 -12.66 12.52
N VAL A 5 7.65 -13.14 11.64
CA VAL A 5 6.87 -12.28 10.76
C VAL A 5 5.96 -11.50 11.69
N ARG A 6 6.36 -10.26 12.03
CA ARG A 6 5.49 -9.35 12.77
C ARG A 6 4.21 -9.19 11.93
N PRO A 7 3.05 -9.69 12.40
CA PRO A 7 1.82 -9.51 11.65
C PRO A 7 1.60 -8.01 11.49
N HIS A 8 1.35 -7.57 10.25
CA HIS A 8 1.07 -6.17 9.99
C HIS A 8 -0.23 -5.81 10.72
N PRO A 9 -0.26 -4.77 11.57
CA PRO A 9 -1.39 -4.47 12.45
C PRO A 9 -2.71 -4.20 11.71
N ASP A 10 -2.63 -3.81 10.43
CA ASP A 10 -3.77 -3.42 9.61
C ASP A 10 -4.25 -4.51 8.63
N GLY A 11 -3.67 -5.72 8.70
CA GLY A 11 -3.85 -6.74 7.67
C GLY A 11 -2.87 -6.55 6.50
N PHE A 12 -2.73 -7.58 5.66
CA PHE A 12 -1.67 -7.63 4.64
C PHE A 12 -1.83 -6.53 3.55
N LYS A 13 -3.04 -5.98 3.38
CA LYS A 13 -3.38 -4.91 2.41
C LYS A 13 -4.51 -4.02 2.93
N SER A 14 -4.36 -2.71 2.81
CA SER A 14 -5.36 -1.71 3.25
C SER A 14 -5.49 -0.56 2.25
N TYR A 15 -6.72 -0.07 2.03
CA TYR A 15 -6.98 1.13 1.25
C TYR A 15 -6.84 2.37 2.15
N LEU A 16 -6.01 3.33 1.74
CA LEU A 16 -5.73 4.54 2.52
C LEU A 16 -6.47 5.78 1.98
N GLY A 17 -6.72 5.83 0.67
CA GLY A 17 -7.38 6.97 0.06
C GLY A 17 -7.14 7.09 -1.43
N LYS A 18 -7.68 8.16 -2.01
CA LYS A 18 -7.50 8.52 -3.41
C LYS A 18 -7.01 9.95 -3.48
N ASP A 19 -5.89 10.17 -4.16
CA ASP A 19 -5.39 11.50 -4.42
C ASP A 19 -6.30 12.20 -5.46
N GLN A 20 -6.82 13.37 -5.10
CA GLN A 20 -7.80 14.07 -5.93
C GLN A 20 -7.16 14.77 -7.14
N LYS A 21 -5.85 15.05 -7.12
CA LYS A 21 -5.14 15.73 -8.22
C LYS A 21 -4.75 14.76 -9.32
N THR A 22 -4.20 13.62 -8.93
CA THR A 22 -3.65 12.60 -9.84
C THR A 22 -4.67 11.50 -10.14
N GLY A 23 -5.70 11.34 -9.30
CA GLY A 23 -6.69 10.29 -9.42
C GLY A 23 -6.17 8.90 -9.02
N LEU A 24 -4.99 8.83 -8.41
CA LEU A 24 -4.35 7.58 -7.98
C LEU A 24 -4.87 7.12 -6.63
N TYR A 25 -4.85 5.80 -6.43
CA TYR A 25 -5.31 5.14 -5.21
C TYR A 25 -4.10 4.80 -4.34
N THR A 26 -4.09 5.32 -3.13
CA THR A 26 -3.10 5.02 -2.11
C THR A 26 -3.51 3.75 -1.38
N VAL A 27 -2.65 2.74 -1.45
CA VAL A 27 -2.84 1.46 -0.76
C VAL A 27 -1.60 1.12 0.04
N ARG A 28 -1.78 0.54 1.22
CA ARG A 28 -0.69 0.00 2.03
C ARG A 28 -0.65 -1.52 1.86
N VAL A 29 0.53 -2.07 1.59
CA VAL A 29 0.75 -3.52 1.53
C VAL A 29 1.92 -3.84 2.46
N GLY A 30 1.62 -4.53 3.56
CA GLY A 30 2.54 -4.60 4.70
C GLY A 30 2.92 -3.19 5.17
N TRP A 31 4.20 -2.93 5.38
CA TRP A 31 4.69 -1.64 5.87
C TRP A 31 4.84 -0.55 4.80
N THR A 32 4.70 -0.92 3.53
CA THR A 32 4.99 -0.02 2.41
C THR A 32 3.70 0.58 1.85
N VAL A 33 3.73 1.87 1.56
CA VAL A 33 2.64 2.59 0.91
C VAL A 33 2.92 2.68 -0.59
N TYR A 34 1.89 2.46 -1.39
CA TYR A 34 1.94 2.43 -2.84
C TYR A 34 0.85 3.33 -3.41
N GLU A 35 1.12 3.88 -4.59
CA GLU A 35 0.10 4.52 -5.41
C GLU A 35 -0.19 3.67 -6.65
N THR A 36 -1.47 3.46 -6.90
CA THR A 36 -1.98 2.51 -7.90
C THR A 36 -3.05 3.17 -8.76
N ASN A 37 -3.21 2.72 -10.00
CA ASN A 37 -4.37 3.11 -10.80
C ASN A 37 -5.62 2.28 -10.41
N ALA A 38 -6.77 2.59 -11.00
CA ALA A 38 -8.03 1.87 -10.76
C ALA A 38 -7.98 0.36 -11.10
N ASN A 39 -7.00 -0.08 -11.90
CA ASN A 39 -6.79 -1.49 -12.23
C ASN A 39 -5.90 -2.22 -11.20
N GLY A 40 -5.47 -1.54 -10.12
CA GLY A 40 -4.66 -2.11 -9.06
C GLY A 40 -3.20 -2.37 -9.45
N SER A 41 -2.75 -1.86 -10.60
CA SER A 41 -1.34 -1.89 -10.97
C SER A 41 -0.57 -0.85 -10.17
N VAL A 42 0.47 -1.30 -9.46
CA VAL A 42 1.36 -0.42 -8.71
C VAL A 42 2.13 0.45 -9.69
N LEU A 43 1.95 1.77 -9.56
CA LEU A 43 2.65 2.74 -10.41
C LEU A 43 3.96 3.18 -9.77
N TYR A 44 4.00 3.32 -8.44
CA TYR A 44 5.24 3.60 -7.70
C TYR A 44 5.10 3.33 -6.20
N ILE A 45 6.25 3.08 -5.56
CA ILE A 45 6.39 3.01 -4.10
C ILE A 45 6.44 4.44 -3.58
N VAL A 46 5.51 4.83 -2.71
CA VAL A 46 5.63 6.06 -1.93
C VAL A 46 6.64 5.76 -0.85
N LYS A 47 7.91 6.01 -1.16
CA LYS A 47 8.99 5.86 -0.19
C LYS A 47 8.76 6.92 0.90
N GLU A 48 8.81 6.49 2.17
CA GLU A 48 8.96 7.42 3.30
C GLU A 48 10.21 8.28 3.14
#